data_AF-A0A8T5LP35-F1
#
_entry.id   AF-A0A8T5LP35-F1
#
_cell.length_a   1.000
_cell.length_b   1.000
_cell.length_c   1.000
_cell.angle_alpha   90.00
_cell.angle_beta   90.00
_cell.angle_gamma   90.00
#
_symmetry.space_group_name_H-M   'P 1'
#
loop_
_entity.id
_entity.type
_entity.pdbx_description
1 polymer ?
#
loop_
_entity_poly.entity_id
_entity_poly.type
_entity_poly.pdbx_seq_one_letter_code
_entity_poly.pdbx_strand_id
1 'polypeptide(L)'
;MKFASWAYLIIGTIVAIISFSLGQGVLAYLGIGVAVFGAVRIFILRTKKVKKQEHTYTICPYCSATVSKTDNYCAKCGKRLRNI
;
A
#
# COMPACT_ATOMS: atom_id res chain seq x y z
N MET A 1 7.92 19.30 58.10
CA MET A 1 7.77 20.12 56.87
C MET A 1 8.98 20.06 55.92
N LYS A 2 9.93 19.11 56.04
CA LYS A 2 11.14 19.04 55.17
C LYS A 2 11.06 18.00 54.04
N PHE A 3 10.09 17.08 54.09
CA PHE A 3 9.92 16.00 53.10
C PHE A 3 9.34 16.46 51.76
N ALA A 4 8.50 17.50 51.75
CA ALA A 4 7.90 18.02 50.52
C ALA A 4 8.96 18.64 49.57
N SER A 5 10.03 19.22 50.12
CA SER A 5 11.08 19.88 49.33
C SER A 5 11.88 18.89 48.47
N TRP A 6 12.19 17.71 49.01
CA TRP A 6 12.87 16.66 48.25
C TRP A 6 11.97 16.03 47.18
N ALA A 7 10.66 15.92 47.42
CA ALA A 7 9.73 15.41 46.44
C ALA A 7 9.66 16.31 45.19
N TYR A 8 9.64 17.63 45.37
CA TYR A 8 9.63 18.58 44.24
C TYR A 8 10.92 18.54 43.41
N LEU A 9 12.08 18.32 44.04
CA LEU A 9 13.34 18.17 43.32
C LEU A 9 13.37 16.90 42.46
N ILE A 10 12.85 15.78 42.98
CA ILE A 10 12.78 14.51 42.25
C ILE A 10 11.78 14.59 41.09
N ILE A 11 10.61 15.20 41.32
CA ILE A 11 9.60 15.37 40.26
C ILE A 11 10.15 16.29 39.16
N GLY A 12 10.84 17.38 39.53
CA GLY A 12 11.44 18.31 38.57
C GLY A 12 12.49 17.67 37.67
N THR A 13 13.37 16.83 38.22
CA THR A 13 14.41 16.15 37.42
C THR A 13 13.82 15.10 36.47
N ILE A 14 12.81 14.35 36.92
CA ILE A 14 12.11 13.37 36.07
C ILE A 14 11.43 14.07 34.88
N VAL A 15 10.72 15.18 35.13
CA VAL A 15 10.06 15.95 34.06
C VAL A 15 11.08 16.51 33.06
N ALA A 16 12.22 17.01 33.53
CA ALA A 16 13.28 17.54 32.65
C ALA A 16 13.89 16.45 31.75
N ILE A 17 14.12 15.23 32.28
CA ILE A 17 14.64 14.10 31.50
C ILE A 17 13.64 13.66 30.43
N ILE A 18 12.34 13.57 30.78
CA ILE A 18 11.28 13.22 29.83
C ILE A 18 11.19 14.26 28.71
N SER A 19 11.19 15.56 29.04
CA SER A 19 11.19 16.63 28.03
C SER A 19 12.41 16.59 27.12
N PHE A 20 13.58 16.25 27.65
CA PHE A 20 14.82 16.12 26.87
C PHE A 20 14.78 14.92 25.90
N SER A 21 14.25 13.78 26.34
CA SER A 21 14.06 12.59 25.49
C SER A 21 13.04 12.82 24.36
N LEU A 22 11.98 13.59 24.61
CA LEU A 22 11.03 13.97 23.55
C LEU A 22 11.58 15.04 22.59
N GLY A 23 12.59 15.83 22.99
CA GLY A 23 13.19 16.88 22.15
C GLY A 23 14.13 16.37 21.05
N GLN A 24 14.95 15.34 21.34
CA GLN A 24 15.93 14.81 20.37
C GLN A 24 15.45 13.57 19.59
N GLY A 25 14.44 12.85 20.09
CA GLY A 25 13.97 11.60 19.46
C GLY A 25 12.99 11.77 18.29
N VAL A 26 12.24 12.88 18.24
CA VAL A 26 11.14 13.06 17.29
C VAL A 26 11.64 13.27 15.85
N LEU A 27 12.74 14.01 15.66
CA LEU A 27 13.36 14.20 14.34
C LEU A 27 13.94 12.90 13.76
N ALA A 28 14.51 12.04 14.60
CA ALA A 28 15.06 10.75 14.17
C ALA A 28 13.95 9.73 13.85
N TYR A 29 12.90 9.67 14.68
CA TYR A 29 11.77 8.76 14.47
C TYR A 29 10.93 9.14 13.24
N LEU A 30 10.70 10.44 13.01
CA LEU A 30 10.02 10.90 11.80
C LEU A 30 10.85 10.66 10.54
N GLY A 31 12.18 10.88 10.59
CA GLY A 31 13.06 10.65 9.44
C GLY A 31 13.09 9.20 8.98
N ILE A 32 13.40 8.28 9.90
CA ILE A 32 13.47 6.84 9.59
C ILE A 32 12.08 6.29 9.27
N GLY A 33 11.06 6.70 10.03
CA GLY A 33 9.67 6.25 9.83
C GLY A 33 9.12 6.63 8.46
N VAL A 34 9.30 7.87 8.01
CA VAL A 34 8.84 8.34 6.69
C VAL A 34 9.61 7.65 5.56
N ALA A 35 10.92 7.45 5.71
CA ALA A 35 11.74 6.76 4.71
C ALA A 35 11.32 5.29 4.53
N VAL A 36 11.11 4.56 5.63
CA VAL A 36 10.66 3.16 5.60
C VAL A 36 9.24 3.06 5.05
N PHE A 37 8.32 3.93 5.49
CA PHE A 37 6.95 3.94 4.99
C PHE A 37 6.88 4.23 3.48
N GLY A 38 7.69 5.19 3.01
CA GLY A 38 7.84 5.50 1.59
C GLY A 38 8.38 4.32 0.79
N ALA A 39 9.47 3.69 1.25
CA ALA A 39 10.07 2.54 0.59
C ALA A 39 9.11 1.33 0.51
N VAL A 40 8.38 1.04 1.60
CA VAL A 40 7.38 -0.03 1.65
C VAL A 40 6.22 0.26 0.67
N ARG A 41 5.70 1.50 0.64
CA ARG A 41 4.65 1.90 -0.32
C ARG A 41 5.10 1.74 -1.77
N ILE A 42 6.31 2.22 -2.11
CA ILE A 42 6.89 2.11 -3.45
C ILE A 42 7.03 0.64 -3.86
N PHE A 43 7.50 -0.20 -2.94
CA PHE A 43 7.67 -1.64 -3.16
C PHE A 43 6.31 -2.35 -3.41
N ILE A 44 5.28 -2.04 -2.63
CA ILE A 44 3.92 -2.61 -2.80
C ILE A 44 3.28 -2.20 -4.13
N LEU A 45 3.53 -0.98 -4.63
CA LEU A 45 3.01 -0.56 -5.95
C LEU A 45 3.67 -1.32 -7.10
N ARG A 46 4.90 -1.79 -6.93
CA ARG A 46 5.63 -2.56 -7.95
C ARG A 46 5.04 -3.95 -8.16
N THR A 47 4.52 -4.58 -7.11
CA THR A 47 3.94 -5.93 -7.21
C THR A 47 2.57 -5.95 -7.88
N LYS A 48 1.83 -4.84 -7.89
CA LYS A 48 0.50 -4.74 -8.55
C LYS A 48 0.53 -4.65 -10.07
N LYS A 49 1.70 -4.66 -10.74
CA LYS A 49 1.79 -4.70 -12.22
C LYS A 49 1.49 -6.07 -12.84
N VAL A 50 0.92 -7.03 -12.10
CA VAL A 50 0.32 -8.22 -12.72
C VAL A 50 -0.98 -7.78 -13.39
N LYS A 51 -0.93 -7.75 -14.72
CA LYS A 51 -1.95 -7.28 -15.68
C LYS A 51 -3.39 -7.59 -15.24
N LYS A 52 -4.19 -6.53 -15.01
CA LYS A 52 -5.65 -6.59 -15.10
C LYS A 52 -6.02 -6.85 -16.57
N GLN A 53 -5.91 -8.10 -17.01
CA GLN A 53 -6.53 -8.57 -18.25
C GLN A 53 -8.01 -8.73 -17.92
N GLU A 54 -8.74 -7.65 -18.13
CA GLU A 54 -10.19 -7.68 -18.24
C GLU A 54 -10.51 -8.47 -19.51
N HIS A 55 -10.48 -9.80 -19.38
CA HIS A 55 -10.90 -10.73 -20.42
C HIS A 55 -12.37 -10.42 -20.70
N THR A 56 -12.59 -9.54 -21.66
CA THR A 56 -13.91 -9.20 -22.12
C THR A 56 -14.35 -10.36 -23.00
N TYR A 57 -15.14 -11.26 -22.44
CA TYR A 57 -15.73 -12.36 -23.20
C TYR A 57 -16.97 -11.85 -23.96
N THR A 58 -17.16 -12.35 -25.17
CA THR A 58 -18.36 -12.13 -25.99
C THR A 58 -18.89 -13.46 -26.51
N ILE A 59 -20.11 -13.45 -27.02
CA ILE A 59 -20.76 -14.63 -27.59
C ILE A 59 -20.56 -14.60 -29.11
N CYS A 60 -20.11 -15.72 -29.67
CA CYS A 60 -19.99 -15.87 -31.11
C CYS A 60 -21.39 -15.88 -31.76
N PRO A 61 -21.68 -15.00 -32.74
CA PRO A 61 -23.00 -14.92 -33.36
C PRO A 61 -23.37 -16.12 -34.24
N TYR A 62 -22.41 -17.01 -34.52
CA TYR A 62 -22.60 -18.12 -35.44
C TYR A 62 -22.82 -19.47 -34.77
N CYS A 63 -22.32 -19.66 -33.55
CA CYS A 63 -22.38 -20.94 -32.84
C CYS A 63 -22.65 -20.81 -31.34
N SER A 64 -22.90 -19.58 -30.88
CA SER A 64 -23.18 -19.23 -29.49
C SER A 64 -22.08 -19.62 -28.49
N ALA A 65 -20.86 -19.88 -28.96
CA ALA A 65 -19.72 -20.16 -28.10
C ALA A 65 -19.21 -18.88 -27.43
N THR A 66 -18.79 -18.99 -26.17
CA THR A 66 -18.01 -17.95 -25.49
C THR A 66 -16.64 -17.83 -26.14
N VAL A 67 -16.27 -16.62 -26.54
CA VAL A 67 -14.99 -16.27 -27.18
C VAL A 67 -14.43 -15.00 -26.55
N SER A 68 -13.11 -14.80 -26.54
CA SER A 68 -12.53 -13.54 -26.08
C SER A 68 -12.78 -12.46 -27.13
N LYS A 69 -13.07 -11.22 -26.73
CA LYS A 69 -13.16 -10.08 -27.67
C LYS A 69 -11.83 -9.78 -28.38
N THR A 70 -10.73 -10.30 -27.86
CA THR A 70 -9.40 -10.22 -28.50
C THR A 70 -9.18 -11.27 -29.58
N ASP A 71 -10.04 -12.29 -29.66
CA ASP A 71 -9.86 -13.39 -30.58
C ASP A 71 -10.32 -13.00 -31.99
N ASN A 72 -9.48 -13.25 -33.00
CA ASN A 72 -9.82 -12.98 -34.40
C ASN A 72 -10.72 -14.07 -35.02
N TYR A 73 -10.79 -15.23 -34.38
CA TYR A 73 -11.50 -16.41 -34.85
C TYR A 73 -12.11 -17.17 -33.67
N CYS A 74 -13.25 -17.82 -33.90
CA CYS A 74 -13.88 -18.67 -32.89
C CYS A 74 -13.17 -20.03 -32.82
N ALA A 75 -12.69 -20.42 -31.64
CA ALA A 75 -12.07 -21.73 -31.41
C ALA A 75 -13.03 -22.92 -31.59
N LYS A 76 -14.35 -22.69 -31.54
CA LYS A 76 -15.37 -23.75 -31.67
C LYS A 76 -15.85 -23.98 -33.10
N CYS A 77 -16.03 -22.91 -33.90
CA CYS A 77 -16.60 -23.01 -35.25
C CYS A 77 -15.67 -22.55 -36.37
N GLY A 78 -14.49 -22.00 -36.04
CA GLY A 78 -13.49 -21.55 -37.02
C GLY A 78 -13.83 -20.28 -37.79
N LYS A 79 -14.99 -19.65 -37.56
CA LYS A 79 -15.38 -18.40 -38.25
C LYS A 79 -14.65 -17.18 -37.68
N ARG A 80 -14.40 -16.17 -38.52
CA ARG A 80 -13.75 -14.91 -38.13
C ARG A 80 -14.69 -14.02 -37.29
N LEU A 81 -14.11 -13.33 -36.31
CA LEU A 81 -14.79 -12.47 -35.33
C LEU A 81 -14.37 -10.99 -35.43
N ARG A 82 -13.59 -10.61 -36.46
CA ARG A 82 -12.87 -9.33 -36.60
C ARG A 82 -13.75 -8.06 -36.71
N ASN A 83 -15.04 -8.13 -36.40
CA ASN A 83 -15.99 -7.02 -36.59
C ASN A 83 -17.25 -7.10 -35.70
N ILE A 84 -17.12 -7.63 -34.46
CA ILE A 84 -18.19 -7.60 -33.43
C ILE A 84 -17.68 -6.87 -32.19
#